data_AF-A0A0V0QR79-F1
#
_entry.id   AF-A0A0V0QR79-F1
#
_cell.length_a   1.000
_cell.length_b   1.000
_cell.length_c   1.000
_cell.angle_alpha   90.00
_cell.angle_beta   90.00
_cell.angle_gamma   90.00
#
_symmetry.space_group_name_H-M   'P 1'
#
loop_
_entity.id
_entity.type
_entity.pdbx_description
1 polymer ?
#
loop_
_entity_poly.entity_id
_entity_poly.type
_entity_poly.pdbx_seq_one_letter_code
_entity_poly.pdbx_strand_id
1 'polypeptide(L)'
;MNHSKILKFHDSFINSDGIYLISEYCEDGNLKQYIEKNKRNISKENILQIMMQIRQGLNYLDHLYIIHCDLKPANIYFKKQNDINSLVIGDFGLSQQNEINGYQNRIMGSVGYIAPEILSKEHFYSESCDIYSYGIIFYQLLVNQIEYKDLIDKNYRVFDQQGNFQFDQSITHPTGQIFMSQKCIPILK
;
A
#
# COMPACT_ATOMS: atom_id res chain seq x y z
N MET A 1 -6.82 17.92 2.52
CA MET A 1 -7.20 16.50 2.75
C MET A 1 -7.60 16.34 4.21
N ASN A 2 -8.80 15.84 4.50
CA ASN A 2 -9.30 15.62 5.86
C ASN A 2 -10.04 14.27 5.91
N HIS A 3 -9.37 13.24 6.41
CA HIS A 3 -9.91 11.90 6.54
C HIS A 3 -9.19 11.16 7.66
N SER A 4 -9.87 10.27 8.38
CA SER A 4 -9.31 9.61 9.57
C SER A 4 -8.11 8.69 9.29
N LYS A 5 -7.97 8.27 8.02
CA LYS A 5 -6.89 7.39 7.51
C LYS A 5 -5.84 8.12 6.65
N ILE A 6 -5.84 9.45 6.66
CA ILE A 6 -4.83 10.27 5.99
C ILE A 6 -4.14 11.10 7.06
N LEU A 7 -2.80 11.15 7.02
CA LEU A 7 -1.99 11.92 7.94
C LEU A 7 -2.37 13.40 7.83
N LYS A 8 -2.79 13.98 8.95
CA LYS A 8 -3.20 15.37 8.99
C LYS A 8 -2.00 16.29 8.90
N PHE A 9 -1.98 17.10 7.86
CA PHE A 9 -1.10 18.26 7.76
C PHE A 9 -1.69 19.43 8.56
N HIS A 10 -0.85 20.13 9.32
CA HIS A 10 -1.22 21.27 10.14
C HIS A 10 -0.79 22.59 9.53
N ASP A 11 0.49 22.72 9.15
CA ASP A 11 1.04 23.99 8.66
C ASP A 11 2.40 23.79 7.98
N SER A 12 2.90 24.81 7.28
CA SER A 12 4.26 24.84 6.74
C SER A 12 4.91 26.20 6.93
N PHE A 13 6.23 26.21 7.00
CA PHE A 13 7.01 27.45 7.01
C PHE A 13 8.32 27.26 6.24
N ILE A 14 8.88 28.38 5.80
CA ILE A 14 10.08 28.42 4.97
C ILE A 14 11.05 29.42 5.60
N ASN A 15 12.32 29.04 5.71
CA ASN A 15 13.40 29.93 6.11
C ASN A 15 14.64 29.67 5.23
N SER A 16 15.81 30.24 5.61
CA SER A 16 17.07 30.05 4.89
C SER A 16 17.53 28.60 4.78
N ASP A 17 17.10 27.74 5.70
CA ASP A 17 17.58 26.38 5.86
C ASP A 17 16.68 25.37 5.12
N GLY A 18 15.47 25.77 4.73
CA GLY A 18 14.60 24.97 3.88
C GLY A 18 13.09 25.13 4.14
N ILE A 19 12.34 24.13 3.69
CA ILE A 19 10.89 24.01 3.84
C ILE A 19 10.60 23.04 4.97
N TYR A 20 9.72 23.44 5.89
CA TYR A 20 9.31 22.66 7.04
C TYR A 20 7.82 22.36 6.94
N LEU A 21 7.45 21.09 7.14
CA LEU A 21 6.07 20.62 7.13
C LEU A 21 5.70 20.15 8.55
N ILE A 22 4.62 20.70 9.09
CA ILE A 22 4.07 20.34 10.39
C ILE A 22 2.88 19.41 10.15
N SER A 23 2.92 18.19 10.71
CA SER A 23 1.84 17.21 10.66
C SER A 23 1.48 16.69 12.04
N GLU A 24 0.39 15.92 12.13
CA GLU A 24 0.10 15.17 13.35
C GLU A 24 1.23 14.17 13.66
N TYR A 25 1.51 13.97 14.95
CA TYR A 25 2.53 13.04 15.41
C TYR A 25 1.99 11.60 15.42
N CYS A 26 2.82 10.65 15.00
CA CYS A 26 2.49 9.22 15.01
C CYS A 26 3.34 8.50 16.05
N GLU A 27 2.70 8.07 17.13
CA GLU A 27 3.38 7.55 18.32
C GLU A 27 4.02 6.16 18.14
N ASP A 28 3.46 5.31 17.28
CA ASP A 28 3.85 3.89 17.17
C ASP A 28 4.60 3.56 15.88
N GLY A 29 5.25 4.57 15.30
CA GLY A 29 6.06 4.41 14.10
C GLY A 29 5.23 4.01 12.87
N ASN A 30 5.82 3.18 12.00
CA ASN A 30 5.22 2.78 10.72
C ASN A 30 5.00 1.28 10.56
N LEU A 31 4.22 0.91 9.54
CA LEU A 31 3.87 -0.48 9.24
C LEU A 31 5.10 -1.32 8.91
N LYS A 32 6.15 -0.76 8.31
CA LYS A 32 7.43 -1.46 8.09
C LYS A 32 8.01 -1.94 9.43
N GLN A 33 8.12 -1.04 10.41
CA GLN A 33 8.62 -1.36 11.74
C GLN A 33 7.71 -2.35 12.47
N TYR A 34 6.39 -2.21 12.33
CA TYR A 34 5.43 -3.18 12.88
C TYR A 34 5.63 -4.58 12.29
N ILE A 35 5.82 -4.71 10.98
CA ILE A 35 6.09 -5.98 10.30
C ILE A 35 7.41 -6.58 10.81
N GLU A 36 8.48 -5.78 10.89
CA GLU A 36 9.80 -6.21 11.37
C GLU A 36 9.78 -6.69 12.83
N LYS A 37 9.05 -5.99 13.69
CA LYS A 37 8.90 -6.30 15.12
C LYS A 37 8.11 -7.59 15.34
N ASN A 38 6.99 -7.76 14.64
CA ASN A 38 6.08 -8.88 14.87
C ASN A 38 6.43 -10.11 14.03
N LYS A 39 7.13 -9.95 12.91
CA LYS A 39 7.51 -11.04 11.98
C LYS A 39 6.28 -11.92 11.68
N ARG A 40 6.33 -13.19 12.11
CA ARG A 40 5.29 -14.22 11.93
C ARG A 40 4.10 -14.12 12.88
N ASN A 41 4.13 -13.22 13.85
CA ASN A 41 3.14 -13.13 14.92
C ASN A 41 2.05 -12.07 14.66
N ILE A 42 1.87 -11.66 13.40
CA ILE A 42 0.74 -10.81 13.02
C ILE A 42 -0.47 -11.73 12.88
N SER A 43 -1.60 -11.43 13.49
CA SER A 43 -2.83 -12.22 13.31
C SER A 43 -3.51 -11.91 11.96
N LYS A 44 -4.32 -12.83 11.45
CA LYS A 44 -5.10 -12.61 10.22
C LYS A 44 -6.06 -11.44 10.39
N GLU A 45 -6.65 -11.32 11.58
CA GLU A 45 -7.53 -10.23 11.98
C GLU A 45 -6.79 -8.89 11.87
N ASN A 46 -5.56 -8.80 12.38
CA ASN A 46 -4.75 -7.59 12.28
C ASN A 46 -4.38 -7.27 10.82
N ILE A 47 -4.05 -8.27 10.00
CA ILE A 47 -3.82 -8.05 8.55
C ILE A 47 -5.07 -7.44 7.92
N LEU A 48 -6.24 -8.04 8.12
CA LEU A 48 -7.48 -7.54 7.55
C LEU A 48 -7.79 -6.11 8.02
N GLN A 49 -7.61 -5.82 9.32
CA GLN A 49 -7.78 -4.47 9.85
C GLN A 49 -6.81 -3.46 9.25
N ILE A 50 -5.54 -3.82 9.06
CA ILE A 50 -4.55 -2.97 8.38
C ILE A 50 -5.00 -2.69 6.95
N MET A 51 -5.31 -3.73 6.19
CA MET A 51 -5.70 -3.60 4.78
C MET A 51 -6.98 -2.78 4.61
N MET A 52 -8.00 -3.01 5.43
CA MET A 52 -9.25 -2.25 5.40
C MET A 52 -9.00 -0.75 5.59
N GLN A 53 -8.13 -0.37 6.54
CA GLN A 53 -7.83 1.03 6.82
C GLN A 53 -7.02 1.69 5.70
N ILE A 54 -6.08 0.96 5.09
CA ILE A 54 -5.36 1.45 3.90
C ILE A 54 -6.37 1.67 2.76
N ARG A 55 -7.28 0.72 2.50
CA ARG A 55 -8.31 0.86 1.46
C ARG A 55 -9.23 2.05 1.71
N GLN A 56 -9.62 2.31 2.96
CA GLN A 56 -10.39 3.51 3.33
C GLN A 56 -9.65 4.80 2.98
N GLY A 57 -8.35 4.87 3.27
CA GLY A 57 -7.50 6.00 2.89
C GLY A 57 -7.39 6.16 1.38
N LEU A 58 -7.09 5.08 0.64
CA LEU A 58 -7.01 5.10 -0.82
C LEU A 58 -8.33 5.48 -1.47
N ASN A 59 -9.46 4.99 -0.95
CA ASN A 59 -10.79 5.38 -1.44
C ASN A 59 -11.00 6.89 -1.31
N TYR A 60 -10.58 7.49 -0.20
CA TYR A 60 -10.67 8.94 -0.02
C TYR A 60 -9.79 9.72 -1.02
N LEU A 61 -8.58 9.24 -1.30
CA LEU A 61 -7.68 9.87 -2.28
C LEU A 61 -8.24 9.80 -3.70
N ASP A 62 -8.79 8.64 -4.07
CA ASP A 62 -9.44 8.40 -5.36
C ASP A 62 -10.61 9.38 -5.60
N HIS A 63 -11.45 9.63 -4.58
CA HIS A 63 -12.53 10.62 -4.65
C HIS A 63 -12.04 12.07 -4.82
N LEU A 64 -10.77 12.35 -4.47
CA LEU A 64 -10.13 13.64 -4.68
C LEU A 64 -9.31 13.69 -5.97
N TYR A 65 -9.32 12.62 -6.76
CA TYR A 65 -8.44 12.45 -7.92
C TYR A 65 -6.97 12.61 -7.54
N ILE A 66 -6.55 12.03 -6.41
CA ILE A 66 -5.17 12.03 -5.94
C ILE A 66 -4.62 10.61 -6.01
N ILE A 67 -3.46 10.46 -6.63
CA ILE A 67 -2.66 9.23 -6.67
C ILE A 67 -1.51 9.44 -5.68
N HIS A 68 -1.30 8.51 -4.76
CA HIS A 68 -0.23 8.57 -3.77
C HIS A 68 1.16 8.37 -4.41
N CYS A 69 1.27 7.42 -5.36
CA CYS A 69 2.47 7.08 -6.15
C CYS A 69 3.65 6.46 -5.39
N ASP A 70 3.69 6.53 -4.06
CA ASP A 70 4.73 5.87 -3.24
C ASP A 70 4.16 5.09 -2.05
N LEU A 71 3.04 4.38 -2.27
CA LEU A 71 2.39 3.63 -1.21
C LEU A 71 3.26 2.42 -0.80
N LYS A 72 3.73 2.42 0.44
CA LYS A 72 4.58 1.36 1.00
C LYS A 72 4.43 1.31 2.53
N PRO A 73 4.83 0.21 3.20
CA PRO A 73 4.72 0.10 4.65
C PRO A 73 5.45 1.19 5.44
N ALA A 74 6.51 1.80 4.88
CA ALA A 74 7.22 2.89 5.52
C ALA A 74 6.41 4.19 5.57
N ASN A 75 5.45 4.36 4.66
CA ASN A 75 4.60 5.56 4.51
C ASN A 75 3.21 5.35 5.13
N ILE A 76 3.03 4.28 5.90
CA ILE A 76 1.80 3.95 6.63
C ILE A 76 2.13 3.97 8.11
N TYR A 77 1.50 4.86 8.87
CA TYR A 77 1.86 5.16 10.25
C TYR A 77 0.75 4.80 11.22
N PHE A 78 1.11 4.56 12.47
CA PHE A 78 0.17 4.35 13.57
C PHE A 78 0.17 5.56 14.49
N LYS A 79 -0.98 6.22 14.59
CA LYS A 79 -1.08 7.46 15.36
C LYS A 79 -0.93 7.25 16.87
N LYS A 80 -1.43 6.13 17.37
CA LYS A 80 -1.49 5.83 18.80
C LYS A 80 -0.75 4.55 19.12
N GLN A 81 -0.05 4.55 20.24
CA GLN A 81 0.69 3.39 20.70
C GLN A 81 -0.20 2.16 20.91
N ASN A 82 0.20 1.02 20.34
CA ASN A 82 -0.51 -0.26 20.42
C ASN A 82 -1.97 -0.24 19.93
N ASP A 83 -2.34 0.71 19.07
CA ASP A 83 -3.68 0.78 18.48
C ASP A 83 -3.63 0.52 16.96
N ILE A 84 -3.98 -0.71 16.60
CA ILE A 84 -4.04 -1.16 15.19
C ILE A 84 -5.05 -0.34 14.36
N ASN A 85 -6.05 0.28 15.00
CA ASN A 85 -7.09 1.08 14.32
C ASN A 85 -6.69 2.55 14.10
N SER A 86 -5.49 2.92 14.53
CA SER A 86 -4.98 4.29 14.44
C SER A 86 -4.20 4.56 13.15
N LEU A 87 -4.27 3.65 12.17
CA LEU A 87 -3.50 3.69 10.93
C LEU A 87 -3.85 4.92 10.07
N VAL A 88 -2.81 5.57 9.55
CA VAL A 88 -2.91 6.66 8.56
C VAL A 88 -1.89 6.49 7.43
N ILE A 89 -2.27 6.90 6.23
CA ILE A 89 -1.36 7.03 5.07
C ILE A 89 -0.71 8.41 5.13
N GLY A 90 0.61 8.47 5.02
CA GLY A 90 1.38 9.71 5.03
C GLY A 90 2.41 9.76 3.92
N ASP A 91 3.21 10.83 3.90
CA ASP A 91 4.25 11.10 2.89
C ASP A 91 3.73 11.20 1.45
N PHE A 92 3.14 12.36 1.16
CA PHE A 92 2.57 12.72 -0.14
C PHE A 92 3.59 13.41 -1.07
N GLY A 93 4.89 13.30 -0.80
CA GLY A 93 5.93 14.02 -1.54
C GLY A 93 6.03 13.67 -3.03
N LEU A 94 5.51 12.50 -3.42
CA LEU A 94 5.46 12.03 -4.81
C LEU A 94 4.03 11.99 -5.39
N SER A 95 3.03 12.36 -4.60
CA SER A 95 1.63 12.26 -5.00
C SER A 95 1.31 13.17 -6.18
N GLN A 96 0.38 12.72 -7.02
CA GLN A 96 -0.04 13.41 -8.23
C GLN A 96 -1.54 13.65 -8.21
N GLN A 97 -1.97 14.76 -8.79
CA GLN A 97 -3.35 14.90 -9.21
C GLN A 97 -3.54 14.00 -10.44
N ASN A 98 -4.58 13.18 -10.43
CA ASN A 98 -4.97 12.34 -11.57
C ASN A 98 -5.51 13.25 -12.68
N GLU A 99 -4.60 13.83 -13.47
CA GLU A 99 -4.91 14.67 -14.63
C GLU A 99 -5.27 13.81 -15.85
N ILE A 100 -5.96 14.42 -16.81
CA ILE A 100 -6.66 13.78 -17.94
C ILE A 100 -5.80 12.80 -18.75
N ASN A 101 -4.47 12.93 -18.73
CA ASN A 101 -3.57 12.12 -19.54
C ASN A 101 -2.71 11.11 -18.75
N GLY A 102 -2.60 11.18 -17.42
CA GLY A 102 -1.87 10.20 -16.57
C GLY A 102 -0.37 10.00 -16.83
N TYR A 103 0.18 10.47 -17.95
CA TYR A 103 1.56 10.26 -18.36
C TYR A 103 2.53 11.16 -17.60
N GLN A 104 3.66 10.59 -17.16
CA GLN A 104 4.71 11.32 -16.46
C GLN A 104 6.06 11.19 -17.18
N ASN A 105 6.89 12.24 -17.10
CA ASN A 105 8.22 12.23 -17.71
C ASN A 105 9.26 11.40 -16.93
N ARG A 106 8.87 10.82 -15.78
CA ARG A 106 9.76 10.07 -14.90
C ARG A 106 9.04 8.96 -14.15
N ILE A 107 9.81 7.93 -13.80
CA ILE A 107 9.39 6.90 -12.86
C ILE A 107 9.50 7.44 -11.42
N MET A 108 8.46 7.23 -10.63
CA MET A 108 8.32 7.62 -9.23
C MET A 108 7.85 6.40 -8.44
N GLY A 109 8.12 6.42 -7.13
CA GLY A 109 7.78 5.34 -6.22
C GLY A 109 8.99 4.49 -5.83
N SER A 110 8.75 3.60 -4.87
CA SER A 110 9.79 2.74 -4.30
C SER A 110 9.86 1.40 -5.00
N VAL A 111 11.08 0.97 -5.35
CA VAL A 111 11.35 -0.34 -5.96
C VAL A 111 10.68 -1.45 -5.17
N GLY A 112 9.98 -2.34 -5.87
CA GLY A 112 9.19 -3.43 -5.28
C GLY A 112 7.71 -3.11 -5.09
N TYR A 113 7.31 -1.84 -5.11
CA TYR A 113 5.91 -1.39 -5.03
C TYR A 113 5.42 -0.71 -6.32
N ILE A 114 6.34 -0.35 -7.22
CA ILE A 114 6.01 0.26 -8.51
C ILE A 114 5.25 -0.74 -9.41
N ALA A 115 4.10 -0.33 -9.90
CA ALA A 115 3.26 -1.10 -10.81
C ALA A 115 3.93 -1.28 -12.20
N PRO A 116 3.73 -2.42 -12.88
CA PRO A 116 4.39 -2.71 -14.16
C PRO A 116 4.07 -1.69 -15.26
N GLU A 117 2.87 -1.12 -15.28
CA GLU A 117 2.45 -0.09 -16.23
C GLU A 117 3.28 1.20 -16.12
N ILE A 118 3.78 1.53 -14.92
CA ILE A 118 4.68 2.68 -14.70
C ILE A 118 6.06 2.40 -15.31
N LEU A 119 6.50 1.14 -15.32
CA LEU A 119 7.78 0.73 -15.89
C LEU A 119 7.75 0.64 -17.43
N SER A 120 6.56 0.80 -18.03
CA SER A 120 6.42 0.92 -19.48
C SER A 120 7.06 2.22 -20.00
N LYS A 121 7.23 2.34 -21.33
CA LYS A 121 7.79 3.55 -21.95
C LYS A 121 6.94 4.79 -21.73
N GLU A 122 5.64 4.62 -21.48
CA GLU A 122 4.69 5.73 -21.37
C GLU A 122 4.58 6.26 -19.94
N HIS A 123 5.03 5.50 -18.93
CA HIS A 123 4.96 5.88 -17.51
C HIS A 123 3.55 6.38 -17.15
N PHE A 124 2.55 5.56 -17.44
CA PHE A 124 1.16 5.91 -17.17
C PHE A 124 0.84 5.71 -15.69
N TYR A 125 0.35 6.76 -15.04
CA TYR A 125 -0.13 6.75 -13.66
C TYR A 125 -1.64 6.92 -13.63
N SER A 126 -2.29 6.05 -12.88
CA SER A 126 -3.68 6.13 -12.47
C SER A 126 -3.79 5.60 -11.04
N GLU A 127 -4.98 5.66 -10.47
CA GLU A 127 -5.28 5.06 -9.16
C GLU A 127 -4.93 3.57 -9.09
N SER A 128 -4.87 2.85 -10.23
CA SER A 128 -4.51 1.42 -10.26
C SER A 128 -3.10 1.15 -9.74
N CYS A 129 -2.17 2.10 -9.84
CA CYS A 129 -0.81 1.88 -9.35
C CYS A 129 -0.73 1.82 -7.81
N ASP A 130 -1.60 2.56 -7.12
CA ASP A 130 -1.72 2.47 -5.67
C ASP A 130 -2.42 1.17 -5.26
N ILE A 131 -3.36 0.67 -6.08
CA ILE A 131 -3.99 -0.64 -5.88
C ILE A 131 -2.98 -1.79 -6.06
N TYR A 132 -2.05 -1.67 -7.02
CA TYR A 132 -0.92 -2.60 -7.14
C TYR A 132 -0.08 -2.60 -5.86
N SER A 133 0.33 -1.42 -5.41
CA SER A 133 1.13 -1.24 -4.19
C SER A 133 0.42 -1.82 -2.96
N TYR A 134 -0.89 -1.61 -2.85
CA TYR A 134 -1.76 -2.20 -1.83
C TYR A 134 -1.73 -3.74 -1.86
N GLY A 135 -1.77 -4.35 -3.05
CA GLY A 135 -1.63 -5.79 -3.22
C GLY A 135 -0.27 -6.32 -2.76
N ILE A 136 0.82 -5.60 -3.06
CA ILE A 136 2.17 -5.95 -2.58
C ILE A 136 2.24 -5.90 -1.04
N ILE A 137 1.67 -4.87 -0.40
CA ILE A 137 1.62 -4.76 1.06
C ILE A 137 0.87 -5.95 1.66
N PHE A 138 -0.27 -6.33 1.09
CA PHE A 138 -1.04 -7.48 1.54
C PHE A 138 -0.24 -8.79 1.41
N TYR A 139 0.40 -9.01 0.26
CA TYR A 139 1.26 -10.16 0.03
C TYR A 139 2.40 -10.22 1.07
N GLN A 140 3.06 -9.09 1.33
CA GLN A 140 4.14 -9.02 2.31
C GLN A 140 3.66 -9.36 3.73
N LEU A 141 2.45 -8.92 4.11
CA LEU A 141 1.85 -9.27 5.41
C LEU A 141 1.56 -10.76 5.52
N LEU A 142 1.11 -11.40 4.43
CA LEU A 142 0.85 -12.85 4.39
C LEU A 142 2.14 -13.68 4.41
N VAL A 143 3.12 -13.33 3.57
CA VAL A 143 4.39 -14.07 3.47
C VAL A 143 5.17 -14.01 4.77
N ASN A 144 5.12 -12.89 5.48
CA ASN A 144 5.74 -12.81 6.79
C ASN A 144 5.09 -13.75 7.83
N GLN A 145 3.94 -14.37 7.54
CA GLN A 145 3.36 -15.46 8.34
C GLN A 145 3.77 -16.87 7.86
N ILE A 146 4.36 -17.03 6.67
CA ILE A 146 4.64 -18.33 6.03
C ILE A 146 6.13 -18.71 6.20
N GLU A 147 6.45 -19.99 6.33
CA GLU A 147 7.85 -20.43 6.41
C GLU A 147 8.55 -20.30 5.05
N TYR A 148 9.78 -19.79 5.01
CA TYR A 148 10.54 -19.59 3.76
C TYR A 148 10.73 -20.89 2.96
N LYS A 149 10.71 -22.07 3.60
CA LYS A 149 10.75 -23.37 2.92
C LYS A 149 9.51 -23.65 2.06
N ASP A 150 8.36 -23.08 2.42
CA ASP A 150 7.10 -23.23 1.68
C ASP A 150 7.04 -22.31 0.46
N LEU A 151 7.99 -21.37 0.34
CA LEU A 151 8.11 -20.40 -0.77
C LEU A 151 9.10 -20.86 -1.85
N ILE A 152 9.98 -21.82 -1.58
CA ILE A 152 11.11 -22.12 -2.50
C ILE A 152 10.68 -22.86 -3.78
N ASP A 153 9.47 -23.44 -3.81
CA ASP A 153 9.06 -24.27 -4.94
C ASP A 153 8.42 -23.54 -6.13
N LYS A 154 8.07 -22.24 -6.05
CA LYS A 154 7.29 -21.57 -7.10
C LYS A 154 7.80 -20.17 -7.42
N ASN A 155 8.09 -19.93 -8.70
CA ASN A 155 8.45 -18.63 -9.27
C ASN A 155 7.26 -17.66 -9.16
N TYR A 156 7.12 -16.98 -8.03
CA TYR A 156 5.97 -16.11 -7.77
C TYR A 156 6.03 -14.80 -8.56
N ARG A 157 5.02 -14.57 -9.40
CA ARG A 157 4.65 -13.26 -9.93
C ARG A 157 3.21 -12.99 -9.46
N VAL A 158 2.98 -11.85 -8.81
CA VAL A 158 1.67 -11.50 -8.21
C VAL A 158 0.72 -10.85 -9.23
N PHE A 159 1.28 -10.26 -10.28
CA PHE A 159 0.55 -9.58 -11.34
C PHE A 159 1.22 -9.86 -12.67
N ASP A 160 0.43 -9.99 -13.73
CA ASP A 160 0.94 -10.10 -15.08
C ASP A 160 1.30 -8.72 -15.67
N GLN A 161 1.85 -8.72 -16.89
CA GLN A 161 2.25 -7.50 -17.60
C GLN A 161 1.06 -6.60 -17.98
N GLN A 162 -0.17 -7.04 -17.75
CA GLN A 162 -1.41 -6.32 -18.04
C GLN A 162 -2.05 -5.79 -16.74
N GLY A 163 -1.38 -5.93 -15.58
CA GLY A 163 -1.89 -5.51 -14.28
C GLY A 163 -2.99 -6.43 -13.74
N ASN A 164 -3.27 -7.55 -14.42
CA ASN A 164 -4.25 -8.51 -13.94
C ASN A 164 -3.63 -9.36 -12.83
N PHE A 165 -4.43 -9.60 -11.80
CA PHE A 165 -4.05 -10.48 -10.71
C PHE A 165 -3.97 -11.92 -11.22
N GLN A 166 -2.76 -12.46 -11.32
CA GLN A 166 -2.52 -13.87 -11.59
C GLN A 166 -1.87 -14.51 -10.38
N PHE A 167 -2.62 -15.33 -9.65
CA PHE A 167 -2.01 -16.31 -8.76
C PHE A 167 -1.61 -17.53 -9.58
N ASP A 168 -0.38 -18.00 -9.36
CA ASP A 168 0.06 -19.31 -9.82
C ASP A 168 -0.92 -20.39 -9.31
N GLN A 169 -1.53 -21.13 -10.23
CA GLN A 169 -2.50 -22.19 -9.94
C GLN A 169 -1.93 -23.32 -9.06
N SER A 170 -0.62 -23.35 -8.88
CA SER A 170 0.04 -24.29 -7.99
C SER A 170 -0.11 -23.95 -6.50
N ILE A 171 -0.78 -22.85 -6.11
CA ILE A 171 -1.17 -22.57 -4.72
C ILE A 171 -2.27 -23.55 -4.29
N THR A 172 -1.88 -24.78 -3.97
CA THR A 172 -2.72 -25.83 -3.38
C THR A 172 -2.76 -25.75 -1.85
N HIS A 173 -2.62 -24.55 -1.27
CA HIS A 173 -2.85 -24.35 0.16
C HIS A 173 -4.32 -23.94 0.40
N PRO A 174 -5.01 -24.48 1.42
CA PRO A 174 -6.42 -24.17 1.70
C PRO A 174 -6.71 -22.67 1.91
N THR A 175 -5.70 -21.84 2.18
CA THR A 175 -5.83 -20.38 2.28
C THR A 175 -5.95 -19.69 0.91
N GLY A 176 -5.36 -20.26 -0.14
CA GLY A 176 -5.58 -19.84 -1.54
C GLY A 176 -6.95 -20.27 -2.07
N GLN A 177 -7.50 -21.40 -1.59
CA GLN A 177 -8.88 -21.80 -1.90
C GLN A 177 -9.93 -20.84 -1.33
N ILE A 178 -9.69 -20.22 -0.16
CA ILE A 178 -10.58 -19.17 0.39
C ILE A 178 -10.55 -17.92 -0.49
N PHE A 179 -9.43 -17.62 -1.16
CA PHE A 179 -9.35 -16.58 -2.18
C PHE A 179 -10.05 -16.97 -3.50
N MET A 180 -10.01 -18.25 -3.88
CA MET A 180 -10.68 -18.78 -5.08
C MET A 180 -12.21 -18.77 -5.01
N SER A 181 -12.81 -18.82 -3.82
CA SER A 181 -14.27 -18.91 -3.68
C SER A 181 -14.96 -17.55 -3.81
N GLN A 182 -14.90 -16.90 -4.98
CA GLN A 182 -15.82 -15.86 -5.53
C GLN A 182 -16.41 -14.76 -4.59
N LYS A 183 -15.96 -14.60 -3.35
CA LYS A 183 -16.61 -13.82 -2.29
C LYS A 183 -15.75 -12.68 -1.74
N CYS A 184 -14.47 -12.58 -2.12
CA CYS A 184 -13.63 -11.43 -1.76
C CYS A 184 -13.49 -10.39 -2.89
N ILE A 185 -13.79 -10.75 -4.15
CA ILE A 185 -13.87 -9.81 -5.27
C ILE A 185 -14.97 -8.74 -5.08
N PRO A 186 -16.12 -9.03 -4.44
CA PRO A 186 -17.12 -8.00 -4.14
C PRO A 186 -16.72 -7.01 -3.04
N ILE A 187 -15.59 -7.21 -2.34
CA ILE A 187 -15.06 -6.23 -1.36
C ILE A 187 -14.14 -5.21 -2.06
N LEU A 188 -13.79 -5.45 -3.32
CA LEU A 188 -12.95 -4.61 -4.17
C LEU A 188 -13.74 -3.87 -5.27
N LYS A 189 -15.07 -3.93 -5.26
CA LYS A 189 -15.96 -3.09 -6.08
C LYS A 189 -16.85 -2.24 -5.19
#